data_AF-A0A7C5KR41-F1
#
_entry.id   AF-A0A7C5KR41-F1
#
_cell.length_a   1.000
_cell.length_b   1.000
_cell.length_c   1.000
_cell.angle_alpha   90.00
_cell.angle_beta   90.00
_cell.angle_gamma   90.00
#
_symmetry.space_group_name_H-M   'P 1'
#
loop_
_entity.id
_entity.type
_entity.pdbx_description
1 polymer ?
#
loop_
_entity_poly.entity_id
_entity_poly.type
_entity_poly.pdbx_seq_one_letter_code
_entity_poly.pdbx_strand_id
1 'polypeptide(L)'
;MHIEPGVVNGAKIVLSYATAAGSVGFAAKLAFDTIKTDGLLSLAARSIATTALVFIFFEVLPHHPVGVSEVHLIMGSTLFLIFGAAPAAIGLALGLLIQGLFFAPFDLPQYGINVTTLLAPLFAMQMLAGHIIARNTAYKDISYLQALSLSTAYQGGIVTWVAFWAFYGQGFGAANIASVATFGAAYMTVIIV
;
A
#
# COMPACT_ATOMS: atom_id res chain seq x y z
N MET A 1 1.30 -5.51 6.69
CA MET A 1 1.38 -5.51 5.23
C MET A 1 1.81 -6.88 4.73
N HIS A 2 2.82 -7.50 5.36
CA HIS A 2 3.12 -8.90 5.14
C HIS A 2 1.98 -9.75 5.68
N ILE A 3 1.32 -10.52 4.82
CA ILE A 3 0.43 -11.58 5.27
C ILE A 3 1.31 -12.77 5.64
N GLU A 4 1.08 -13.36 6.82
CA GLU A 4 1.94 -14.45 7.31
C GLU A 4 1.97 -15.63 6.33
N PRO A 5 3.14 -16.25 6.07
CA PRO A 5 3.28 -17.54 5.38
C PRO A 5 2.25 -18.56 5.85
N GLY A 6 1.33 -18.93 4.96
CA GLY A 6 0.32 -19.97 5.22
C GLY A 6 -1.13 -19.48 5.27
N VAL A 7 -1.39 -18.17 5.29
CA VAL A 7 -2.76 -17.64 5.26
C VAL A 7 -3.45 -17.93 3.92
N VAL A 8 -2.73 -17.78 2.80
CA VAL A 8 -3.24 -18.06 1.45
C VAL A 8 -2.31 -19.05 0.75
N ASN A 9 -2.76 -20.30 0.60
CA ASN A 9 -1.95 -21.39 0.04
C ASN A 9 -2.58 -22.03 -1.20
N GLY A 10 -1.73 -22.70 -1.99
CA GLY A 10 -2.15 -23.54 -3.12
C GLY A 10 -2.88 -22.73 -4.21
N ALA A 11 -4.02 -23.24 -4.66
CA ALA A 11 -4.79 -22.61 -5.74
C ALA A 11 -5.24 -21.17 -5.43
N LYS A 12 -5.38 -20.81 -4.15
CA LYS A 12 -5.81 -19.47 -3.73
C LYS A 12 -4.79 -18.38 -4.05
N ILE A 13 -3.50 -18.72 -4.16
CA ILE A 13 -2.46 -17.74 -4.46
C ILE A 13 -2.58 -17.18 -5.88
N VAL A 14 -3.25 -17.89 -6.80
CA VAL A 14 -3.45 -17.46 -8.18
C VAL A 14 -4.20 -16.12 -8.26
N LEU A 15 -5.14 -15.88 -7.35
CA LEU A 15 -5.85 -14.60 -7.28
C LEU A 15 -4.89 -13.45 -6.97
N SER A 16 -3.83 -13.70 -6.20
CA SER A 16 -2.81 -12.69 -5.91
C SER A 16 -2.03 -12.30 -7.16
N TYR A 17 -1.74 -13.23 -8.06
CA TYR A 17 -1.08 -12.92 -9.33
C TYR A 17 -1.99 -12.13 -10.27
N ALA A 18 -3.28 -12.48 -10.34
CA ALA A 18 -4.25 -11.74 -11.16
C ALA A 18 -4.42 -10.29 -10.65
N THR A 19 -4.61 -10.12 -9.34
CA THR A 19 -4.75 -8.78 -8.73
C THR A 19 -3.46 -7.97 -8.78
N ALA A 20 -2.30 -8.61 -8.63
CA ALA A 20 -0.99 -7.97 -8.79
C ALA A 20 -0.75 -7.54 -10.23
N ALA A 21 -1.05 -8.40 -11.21
CA ALA A 21 -0.95 -8.03 -12.62
C ALA A 21 -1.85 -6.83 -12.96
N GLY A 22 -3.08 -6.81 -12.45
CA GLY A 22 -3.98 -5.66 -12.59
C GLY A 22 -3.42 -4.38 -11.94
N SER A 23 -2.90 -4.49 -10.71
CA SER A 23 -2.36 -3.35 -9.96
C SER A 23 -1.09 -2.79 -10.60
N VAL A 24 -0.17 -3.66 -11.04
CA VAL A 24 1.05 -3.28 -11.75
C VAL A 24 0.72 -2.72 -13.13
N GLY A 25 -0.24 -3.31 -13.84
CA GLY A 25 -0.73 -2.77 -15.12
C GLY A 25 -1.30 -1.36 -14.98
N PHE A 26 -2.07 -1.10 -13.92
CA PHE A 26 -2.58 0.24 -13.63
C PHE A 26 -1.46 1.20 -13.23
N ALA A 27 -0.49 0.77 -12.41
CA ALA A 27 0.70 1.57 -12.09
C ALA A 27 1.51 1.92 -13.36
N ALA A 28 1.67 0.98 -14.30
CA ALA A 28 2.34 1.21 -15.58
C ALA A 28 1.60 2.23 -16.43
N LYS A 29 0.26 2.20 -16.45
CA LYS A 29 -0.56 3.23 -17.09
C LYS A 29 -0.33 4.61 -16.47
N LEU A 30 -0.33 4.71 -15.13
CA LEU A 30 -0.05 5.96 -14.43
C LEU A 30 1.37 6.48 -14.71
N ALA A 31 2.35 5.58 -14.76
CA ALA A 31 3.73 5.90 -15.11
C ALA A 31 3.82 6.46 -16.53
N PHE A 32 3.15 5.83 -17.50
CA PHE A 32 3.09 6.30 -18.88
C PHE A 32 2.46 7.69 -19.01
N ASP A 33 1.33 7.92 -18.32
CA ASP A 33 0.70 9.25 -18.29
C ASP A 33 1.65 10.30 -17.68
N THR A 34 2.33 9.95 -16.59
CA THR A 34 3.31 10.84 -15.93
C THR A 34 4.51 11.14 -16.82
N ILE A 35 4.99 10.17 -17.60
CA ILE A 35 6.08 10.40 -18.58
C ILE A 35 5.64 11.41 -19.64
N LYS A 36 4.38 11.35 -20.09
CA LYS A 36 3.84 12.30 -21.07
C LYS A 36 3.70 13.72 -20.53
N THR A 37 3.40 13.88 -19.25
CA THR A 37 3.18 15.21 -18.64
C THR A 37 4.46 15.81 -18.06
N ASP A 38 5.24 15.01 -17.35
CA ASP A 38 6.35 15.48 -16.50
C ASP A 38 7.72 15.00 -17.01
N GLY A 39 7.76 14.04 -17.93
CA GLY A 39 8.97 13.44 -18.49
C GLY A 39 9.53 12.26 -17.68
N LEU A 40 10.31 11.41 -18.37
CA LEU A 40 10.88 10.18 -17.79
C LEU A 40 11.85 10.46 -16.63
N LEU A 41 12.68 11.50 -16.73
CA LEU A 41 13.64 11.86 -15.69
C LEU A 41 12.96 12.26 -14.38
N SER A 42 11.85 13.01 -14.47
CA SER A 42 11.04 13.39 -13.30
C SER A 42 10.45 12.17 -12.61
N LEU A 43 9.83 11.27 -13.40
CA LEU A 43 9.29 10.00 -12.88
C LEU A 43 10.38 9.17 -12.20
N ALA A 44 11.54 9.00 -12.84
CA ALA A 44 12.64 8.19 -12.31
C ALA A 44 13.17 8.75 -10.99
N ALA A 45 13.46 10.06 -10.92
CA ALA A 45 13.97 10.70 -9.73
C ALA A 45 12.97 10.59 -8.55
N ARG A 46 11.69 10.88 -8.79
CA ARG A 46 10.63 10.74 -7.77
C ARG A 46 10.48 9.29 -7.33
N SER A 47 10.56 8.32 -8.25
CA SER A 47 10.42 6.90 -7.93
C SER A 47 11.59 6.35 -7.12
N ILE A 48 12.81 6.81 -7.38
CA ILE A 48 13.99 6.47 -6.57
C ILE A 48 13.83 7.03 -5.15
N ALA A 49 13.42 8.29 -5.03
CA ALA A 49 13.18 8.92 -3.73
C ALA A 49 12.07 8.21 -2.94
N THR A 50 10.94 7.89 -3.58
CA THR A 50 9.86 7.15 -2.92
C THR A 50 10.29 5.74 -2.53
N THR A 51 11.06 5.04 -3.38
CA THR A 51 11.59 3.70 -3.04
C THR A 51 12.47 3.75 -1.79
N ALA A 52 13.38 4.73 -1.72
CA ALA A 52 14.26 4.90 -0.56
C ALA A 52 13.47 5.22 0.72
N LEU A 53 12.47 6.11 0.63
CA LEU A 53 11.60 6.44 1.76
C LEU A 53 10.79 5.23 2.23
N VAL A 54 10.17 4.50 1.30
CA VAL A 54 9.41 3.28 1.60
C VAL A 54 10.30 2.26 2.30
N PHE A 55 11.52 2.04 1.80
CA PHE A 55 12.46 1.14 2.44
C PHE A 55 12.78 1.55 3.88
N ILE A 56 13.02 2.86 4.13
CA ILE A 56 13.20 3.39 5.49
C ILE A 56 11.94 3.17 6.35
N PHE A 57 10.76 3.40 5.79
CA PHE A 57 9.50 3.21 6.50
C PHE A 57 9.25 1.76 6.90
N PHE A 58 9.75 0.80 6.12
CA PHE A 58 9.55 -0.62 6.41
C PHE A 58 10.62 -1.16 7.36
N GLU A 59 11.89 -0.78 7.19
CA GLU A 59 12.99 -1.37 7.97
C GLU A 59 13.38 -0.57 9.21
N VAL A 60 13.19 0.75 9.20
CA VAL A 60 13.70 1.64 10.27
C VAL A 60 12.59 2.12 11.19
N LEU A 61 11.41 2.43 10.65
CA LEU A 61 10.28 2.86 11.48
C LEU A 61 9.68 1.66 12.25
N PRO A 62 9.02 1.92 13.41
CA PRO A 62 8.38 0.87 14.19
C PRO A 62 7.38 0.06 13.35
N HIS A 63 7.58 -1.25 13.34
CA HIS A 63 6.66 -2.22 12.78
C HIS A 63 6.51 -3.40 13.74
N HIS A 64 5.28 -3.90 13.90
CA HIS A 64 4.97 -4.97 14.85
C HIS A 64 3.95 -5.96 14.26
N PRO A 65 4.12 -7.27 14.51
CA PRO A 65 3.13 -8.27 14.13
C PRO A 65 1.87 -8.13 14.99
N VAL A 66 0.70 -8.04 14.34
CA VAL A 66 -0.59 -7.94 15.02
C VAL A 66 -1.64 -8.74 14.27
N GLY A 67 -2.11 -9.83 14.86
CA GLY A 67 -3.16 -10.65 14.27
C GLY A 67 -2.68 -11.36 13.00
N VAL A 68 -3.27 -11.04 11.85
CA VAL A 68 -2.99 -11.71 10.56
C VAL A 68 -1.88 -11.04 9.73
N SER A 69 -1.37 -9.88 10.17
CA SER A 69 -0.39 -9.09 9.41
C SER A 69 0.41 -8.14 10.31
N GLU A 70 1.43 -7.51 9.75
CA GLU A 70 2.26 -6.54 10.47
C GLU A 70 1.75 -5.10 10.28
N VAL A 71 1.72 -4.32 11.36
CA VAL A 71 1.43 -2.89 11.30
C VAL A 71 2.70 -2.16 10.90
N HIS A 72 2.62 -1.31 9.88
CA HIS A 72 3.74 -0.50 9.37
C HIS A 72 3.30 0.95 9.23
N LEU A 73 4.22 1.88 9.47
CA LEU A 73 4.04 3.30 9.15
C LEU A 73 4.35 3.57 7.67
N ILE A 74 3.45 3.12 6.78
CA ILE A 74 3.68 3.12 5.32
C ILE A 74 3.73 4.52 4.71
N MET A 75 3.04 5.50 5.34
CA MET A 75 2.99 6.89 4.87
C MET A 75 2.56 7.05 3.40
N GLY A 76 1.71 6.14 2.89
CA GLY A 76 1.34 6.11 1.47
C GLY A 76 0.58 7.34 0.98
N SER A 77 -0.28 7.94 1.82
CA SER A 77 -0.94 9.21 1.54
C SER A 77 0.06 10.36 1.39
N THR A 78 1.06 10.42 2.26
CA THR A 78 2.15 11.40 2.19
C THR A 78 2.98 11.23 0.92
N LEU A 79 3.37 9.99 0.58
CA LEU A 79 4.09 9.70 -0.66
C LEU A 79 3.28 10.12 -1.89
N PHE A 80 1.98 9.82 -1.91
CA PHE A 80 1.06 10.23 -2.96
C PHE A 80 0.95 11.75 -3.09
N LEU A 81 0.80 12.48 -1.99
CA LEU A 81 0.60 13.93 -2.02
C LEU A 81 1.87 14.69 -2.43
N ILE A 82 3.05 14.20 -2.01
CA ILE A 82 4.34 14.86 -2.32
C ILE A 82 4.84 14.44 -3.70
N PHE A 83 4.79 13.15 -4.01
CA PHE A 83 5.42 12.59 -5.20
C PHE A 83 4.43 12.12 -6.25
N GLY A 84 3.12 12.19 -6.04
CA GLY A 84 2.11 11.73 -7.00
C GLY A 84 1.91 10.20 -7.01
N ALA A 85 0.84 9.75 -7.68
CA ALA A 85 0.43 8.35 -7.67
C ALA A 85 1.45 7.40 -8.34
N ALA A 86 2.01 7.75 -9.50
CA ALA A 86 2.91 6.84 -10.20
C ALA A 86 4.23 6.61 -9.44
N PRO A 87 4.95 7.64 -8.96
CA PRO A 87 6.14 7.42 -8.14
C PRO A 87 5.86 6.73 -6.81
N ALA A 88 4.73 7.04 -6.16
CA ALA A 88 4.34 6.35 -4.92
C ALA A 88 4.08 4.86 -5.18
N ALA A 89 3.38 4.51 -6.27
CA ALA A 89 3.13 3.11 -6.63
C ALA A 89 4.42 2.34 -6.94
N ILE A 90 5.31 2.94 -7.73
CA ILE A 90 6.61 2.33 -8.05
C ILE A 90 7.44 2.17 -6.78
N GLY A 91 7.51 3.20 -5.93
CA GLY A 91 8.25 3.18 -4.68
C GLY A 91 7.76 2.12 -3.70
N LEU A 92 6.44 1.99 -3.54
CA LEU A 92 5.83 0.97 -2.69
C LEU A 92 6.13 -0.45 -3.19
N ALA A 93 6.03 -0.69 -4.49
CA ALA A 93 6.34 -1.98 -5.08
C ALA A 93 7.83 -2.32 -4.97
N LEU A 94 8.72 -1.40 -5.36
CA LEU A 94 10.17 -1.65 -5.31
C LEU A 94 10.70 -1.72 -3.89
N GLY A 95 10.23 -0.87 -2.98
CA GLY A 95 10.63 -0.90 -1.57
C GLY A 95 10.26 -2.23 -0.93
N LEU A 96 9.02 -2.70 -1.17
CA LEU A 96 8.57 -4.02 -0.75
C LEU A 96 9.41 -5.15 -1.37
N LEU A 97 9.76 -5.06 -2.65
CA LEU A 97 10.56 -6.06 -3.34
C LEU A 97 11.98 -6.13 -2.77
N ILE A 98 12.60 -4.98 -2.51
CA ILE A 98 13.94 -4.89 -1.90
C ILE A 98 13.91 -5.50 -0.51
N GLN A 99 12.93 -5.14 0.33
CA GLN A 99 12.74 -5.76 1.63
C GLN A 99 12.60 -7.28 1.50
N GLY A 100 11.74 -7.77 0.60
CA GLY A 100 11.56 -9.19 0.34
C GLY A 100 12.85 -9.89 -0.12
N LEU A 101 13.68 -9.27 -0.94
CA LEU A 101 14.90 -9.89 -1.46
C LEU A 101 16.03 -9.99 -0.40
N PHE A 102 16.14 -9.01 0.49
CA PHE A 102 17.31 -8.87 1.37
C PHE A 102 17.02 -9.11 2.86
N PHE A 103 15.80 -8.88 3.33
CA PHE A 103 15.44 -8.91 4.77
C PHE A 103 14.37 -9.96 5.08
N ALA A 104 13.39 -10.14 4.20
CA ALA A 104 12.30 -11.11 4.36
C ALA A 104 12.07 -12.01 3.11
N PRO A 105 13.04 -12.86 2.71
CA PRO A 105 12.88 -13.76 1.55
C PRO A 105 11.68 -14.71 1.62
N PHE A 106 11.26 -15.04 2.83
CA PHE A 106 10.10 -15.89 3.08
C PHE A 106 8.77 -15.24 2.65
N ASP A 107 8.72 -13.91 2.48
CA ASP A 107 7.53 -13.18 2.02
C ASP A 107 7.45 -13.04 0.49
N LEU A 108 8.53 -13.34 -0.25
CA LEU A 108 8.53 -13.26 -1.72
C LEU A 108 7.42 -14.09 -2.40
N PRO A 109 7.07 -15.32 -1.93
CA PRO A 109 5.92 -16.04 -2.46
C PRO A 109 4.61 -15.28 -2.32
N GLN A 110 4.48 -14.43 -1.30
CA GLN A 110 3.30 -13.60 -1.04
C GLN A 110 3.38 -12.19 -1.62
N TYR A 111 4.42 -11.88 -2.38
CA TYR A 111 4.64 -10.53 -2.90
C TYR A 111 3.42 -9.97 -3.65
N GLY A 112 2.68 -10.81 -4.39
CA GLY A 112 1.45 -10.40 -5.07
C GLY A 112 0.35 -9.91 -4.12
N ILE A 113 0.21 -10.56 -2.97
CA ILE A 113 -0.75 -10.16 -1.93
C ILE A 113 -0.28 -8.85 -1.29
N ASN A 114 1.00 -8.78 -0.91
CA ASN A 114 1.54 -7.64 -0.19
C ASN A 114 1.55 -6.38 -1.09
N VAL A 115 1.95 -6.51 -2.35
CA VAL A 115 1.96 -5.37 -3.30
C VAL A 115 0.54 -4.88 -3.59
N THR A 116 -0.44 -5.76 -3.73
CA THR A 116 -1.84 -5.34 -3.96
C THR A 116 -2.44 -4.68 -2.73
N THR A 117 -2.06 -5.12 -1.53
CA THR A 117 -2.42 -4.48 -0.26
C THR A 117 -1.92 -3.04 -0.18
N LEU A 118 -0.82 -2.70 -0.85
CA LEU A 118 -0.31 -1.33 -0.94
C LEU A 118 -0.94 -0.52 -2.07
N LEU A 119 -1.05 -1.13 -3.25
CA LEU A 119 -1.40 -0.42 -4.48
C LEU A 119 -2.91 -0.22 -4.64
N ALA A 120 -3.75 -1.19 -4.28
CA ALA A 120 -5.19 -1.04 -4.43
C ALA A 120 -5.75 0.12 -3.58
N PRO A 121 -5.37 0.26 -2.29
CA PRO A 121 -5.75 1.43 -1.50
C PRO A 121 -5.18 2.74 -2.02
N LEU A 122 -3.95 2.73 -2.58
CA LEU A 122 -3.34 3.91 -3.18
C LEU A 122 -4.18 4.43 -4.35
N PHE A 123 -4.66 3.53 -5.22
CA PHE A 123 -5.47 3.90 -6.38
C PHE A 123 -6.87 4.34 -5.97
N ALA A 124 -7.49 3.68 -4.99
CA ALA A 124 -8.77 4.11 -4.43
C ALA A 124 -8.67 5.53 -3.84
N MET A 125 -7.60 5.80 -3.07
CA MET A 125 -7.32 7.12 -2.53
C MET A 125 -7.05 8.14 -3.65
N GLN A 126 -6.33 7.78 -4.72
CA GLN A 126 -6.10 8.66 -5.87
C GLN A 126 -7.43 9.09 -6.52
N MET A 127 -8.37 8.16 -6.69
CA MET A 127 -9.69 8.47 -7.23
C MET A 127 -10.46 9.40 -6.29
N LEU A 128 -10.42 9.12 -4.98
CA LEU A 128 -11.06 9.95 -3.97
C LEU A 128 -10.45 11.36 -3.90
N ALA A 129 -9.14 11.50 -4.03
CA ALA A 129 -8.44 12.78 -4.02
C ALA A 129 -8.96 13.72 -5.11
N GLY A 130 -9.32 13.20 -6.29
CA GLY A 130 -9.91 13.97 -7.37
C GLY A 130 -11.29 14.58 -7.05
N HIS A 131 -11.97 14.07 -6.02
CA HIS A 131 -13.24 14.59 -5.53
C HIS A 131 -13.09 15.50 -4.30
N ILE A 132 -12.01 15.35 -3.53
CA ILE A 132 -11.78 16.06 -2.26
C ILE A 132 -10.88 17.29 -2.45
N ILE A 133 -9.93 17.23 -3.39
CA ILE A 133 -8.92 18.27 -3.60
C ILE A 133 -9.11 18.85 -5.01
N ALA A 134 -9.19 20.17 -5.10
CA ALA A 134 -9.24 20.85 -6.39
C ALA A 134 -7.96 20.56 -7.20
N ARG A 135 -8.10 20.42 -8.53
CA ARG A 135 -6.94 20.22 -9.40
C ARG A 135 -5.94 21.37 -9.25
N ASN A 136 -4.65 21.06 -9.29
CA ASN A 136 -3.54 22.02 -9.15
C ASN A 136 -3.47 22.74 -7.79
N THR A 137 -4.09 22.20 -6.74
CA THR A 137 -3.85 22.66 -5.37
C THR A 137 -2.39 22.36 -5.00
N ALA A 138 -1.64 23.37 -4.55
CA ALA A 138 -0.28 23.14 -4.09
C ALA A 138 -0.30 22.35 -2.78
N TYR A 139 0.73 21.54 -2.52
CA TYR A 139 0.82 20.71 -1.31
C TYR A 139 0.59 21.51 -0.01
N LYS A 140 1.16 22.72 0.07
CA LYS A 140 1.02 23.62 1.23
C LYS A 140 -0.41 24.13 1.46
N ASP A 141 -1.27 24.08 0.45
CA ASP A 141 -2.63 24.58 0.49
C ASP A 141 -3.64 23.46 0.79
N ILE A 142 -3.16 22.23 0.99
CA ILE A 142 -3.99 21.09 1.42
C ILE A 142 -4.34 21.28 2.90
N SER A 143 -5.64 21.30 3.20
CA SER A 143 -6.10 21.39 4.58
C SER A 143 -5.87 20.08 5.34
N TYR A 144 -5.75 20.17 6.68
CA TYR A 144 -5.65 19.01 7.54
C TYR A 144 -6.81 18.01 7.37
N LEU A 145 -8.03 18.49 7.13
CA LEU A 145 -9.18 17.61 6.90
C LEU A 145 -9.06 16.83 5.59
N GLN A 146 -8.55 17.45 4.52
CA GLN A 146 -8.31 16.76 3.26
C GLN A 146 -7.20 15.71 3.42
N ALA A 147 -6.10 16.06 4.08
CA ALA A 147 -5.01 15.12 4.36
C ALA A 147 -5.48 13.95 5.24
N LEU A 148 -6.24 14.24 6.31
CA LEU A 148 -6.81 13.23 7.21
C LEU A 148 -7.77 12.29 6.47
N SER A 149 -8.61 12.84 5.58
CA SER A 149 -9.54 12.02 4.79
C SER A 149 -8.79 11.06 3.86
N LEU A 150 -7.74 11.52 3.17
CA LEU A 150 -6.92 10.67 2.32
C LEU A 150 -6.13 9.63 3.13
N SER A 151 -5.56 10.03 4.28
CA SER A 151 -4.89 9.10 5.19
C SER A 151 -5.84 8.00 5.67
N THR A 152 -7.04 8.39 6.12
CA THR A 152 -8.08 7.45 6.55
C THR A 152 -8.50 6.51 5.43
N ALA A 153 -8.68 7.03 4.20
CA ALA A 153 -9.02 6.21 3.04
C ALA A 153 -7.92 5.19 2.72
N TYR A 154 -6.65 5.59 2.79
CA TYR A 154 -5.52 4.70 2.55
C TYR A 154 -5.41 3.61 3.63
N GLN A 155 -5.43 3.99 4.92
CA GLN A 155 -5.31 3.02 6.01
C GLN A 155 -6.53 2.08 6.07
N GLY A 156 -7.75 2.62 5.91
CA GLY A 156 -8.96 1.81 5.85
C GLY A 156 -8.98 0.86 4.64
N GLY A 157 -8.43 1.30 3.51
CA GLY A 157 -8.23 0.45 2.33
C GLY A 157 -7.26 -0.70 2.62
N ILE A 158 -6.15 -0.46 3.32
CA ILE A 158 -5.21 -1.51 3.73
C ILE A 158 -5.90 -2.52 4.64
N VAL A 159 -6.60 -2.07 5.68
CA VAL A 159 -7.34 -2.95 6.59
C VAL A 159 -8.35 -3.80 5.82
N THR A 160 -9.09 -3.20 4.89
CA THR A 160 -10.08 -3.89 4.06
C THR A 160 -9.42 -4.94 3.16
N TRP A 161 -8.27 -4.62 2.55
CA TRP A 161 -7.56 -5.55 1.67
C TRP A 161 -6.93 -6.72 2.45
N VAL A 162 -6.37 -6.45 3.63
CA VAL A 162 -5.88 -7.50 4.54
C VAL A 162 -7.02 -8.41 5.00
N ALA A 163 -8.16 -7.82 5.41
CA ALA A 163 -9.35 -8.59 5.79
C ALA A 163 -9.84 -9.48 4.65
N PHE A 164 -9.86 -8.95 3.42
CA PHE A 164 -10.21 -9.72 2.23
C PHE A 164 -9.32 -10.96 2.08
N TRP A 165 -8.00 -10.79 2.13
CA TRP A 165 -7.06 -11.92 2.00
C TRP A 165 -7.15 -12.91 3.16
N ALA A 166 -7.32 -12.42 4.39
CA ALA A 166 -7.48 -13.27 5.58
C ALA A 166 -8.75 -14.14 5.48
N PHE A 167 -9.88 -13.55 5.09
CA PHE A 167 -11.13 -14.31 4.90
C PHE A 167 -11.08 -15.22 3.68
N TYR A 168 -10.46 -14.78 2.58
CA TYR A 168 -10.28 -15.62 1.41
C TYR A 168 -9.38 -16.83 1.70
N GLY A 169 -8.31 -16.62 2.46
CA GLY A 169 -7.35 -17.63 2.88
C GLY A 169 -7.91 -18.63 3.88
N GLN A 170 -8.36 -18.14 5.03
CA GLN A 170 -8.70 -18.94 6.22
C GLN A 170 -10.21 -19.03 6.53
N GLY A 171 -11.06 -18.36 5.76
CA GLY A 171 -12.52 -18.38 5.94
C GLY A 171 -13.01 -17.50 7.11
N PHE A 172 -14.29 -17.61 7.46
CA PHE A 172 -14.95 -16.75 8.45
C PHE A 172 -15.03 -17.38 9.86
N GLY A 173 -14.00 -18.14 10.26
CA GLY A 173 -13.94 -18.70 11.61
C GLY A 173 -13.82 -17.60 12.68
N ALA A 174 -14.40 -17.82 13.87
CA ALA A 174 -14.40 -16.83 14.95
C ALA A 174 -12.99 -16.34 15.33
N ALA A 175 -12.00 -17.25 15.34
CA ALA A 175 -10.60 -16.91 15.58
C ALA A 175 -10.02 -15.98 14.50
N ASN A 176 -10.32 -16.23 13.22
CA ASN A 176 -9.85 -15.38 12.12
C ASN A 176 -10.52 -14.01 12.14
N ILE A 177 -11.83 -13.95 12.42
CA ILE A 177 -12.55 -12.69 12.59
C ILE A 177 -11.94 -11.85 13.72
N ALA A 178 -11.64 -12.48 14.87
CA ALA A 178 -10.99 -11.80 15.99
C ALA A 178 -9.59 -11.31 15.62
N SER A 179 -8.82 -12.09 14.86
CA SER A 179 -7.48 -11.72 14.40
C SER A 179 -7.51 -10.52 13.43
N VAL A 180 -8.43 -10.53 12.45
CA VAL A 180 -8.67 -9.41 11.53
C VAL A 180 -9.15 -8.17 12.28
N ALA A 181 -10.04 -8.31 13.26
CA ALA A 181 -10.53 -7.20 14.07
C ALA A 181 -9.40 -6.58 14.90
N THR A 182 -8.52 -7.41 15.48
CA THR A 182 -7.36 -6.96 16.25
C THR A 182 -6.38 -6.20 15.36
N PHE A 183 -6.09 -6.74 14.18
CA PHE A 183 -5.27 -6.05 13.17
C PHE A 183 -5.89 -4.70 12.79
N GLY A 184 -7.17 -4.67 12.45
CA GLY A 184 -7.87 -3.44 12.08
C GLY A 184 -7.84 -2.39 13.20
N ALA A 185 -8.10 -2.78 14.44
CA ALA A 185 -8.06 -1.87 15.59
C ALA A 185 -6.66 -1.26 15.79
N ALA A 186 -5.61 -2.08 15.72
CA ALA A 186 -4.24 -1.61 15.85
C ALA A 186 -3.81 -0.74 14.66
N TYR A 187 -4.16 -1.13 13.43
CA TYR A 187 -3.74 -0.41 12.24
C TYR A 187 -4.43 0.96 12.11
N MET A 188 -5.65 1.10 12.63
CA MET A 188 -6.36 2.39 12.65
C MET A 188 -5.75 3.40 13.63
N THR A 189 -4.95 2.98 14.62
CA THR A 189 -4.23 3.93 15.48
C THR A 189 -3.16 4.71 14.73
N VAL A 190 -2.70 4.20 13.56
CA VAL A 190 -1.78 4.91 12.68
C VAL A 190 -2.35 6.25 12.21
N ILE A 191 -3.68 6.41 12.15
CA ILE A 191 -4.33 7.68 11.76
C ILE A 191 -4.08 8.79 12.80
N ILE A 192 -3.79 8.43 14.05
CA ILE A 192 -3.58 9.39 15.16
C ILE A 192 -2.18 10.03 15.07
N VAL A 193 -1.24 9.37 14.40
CA VAL A 193 0.15 9.80 14.22
C VAL A 193 0.28 10.61 12.93
#